data_AF-W2TU83-F1
#
_entry.id   AF-W2TU83-F1
#
_cell.length_a   1.000
_cell.length_b   1.000
_cell.length_c   1.000
_cell.angle_alpha   90.00
_cell.angle_beta   90.00
_cell.angle_gamma   90.00
#
_symmetry.space_group_name_H-M   'P 1'
#
loop_
_entity.id
_entity.type
_entity.pdbx_description
1 polymer ?
#
loop_
_entity_poly.entity_id
_entity_poly.type
_entity_poly.pdbx_seq_one_letter_code
_entity_poly.pdbx_strand_id
1 'polypeptide(L)'
;MSVVYKYVLLPNLSKCNRLGTAIVAIILSTLERFESRQVIRKTWTSKKRSKAIKGGYVAVYFIIAAPKHDYDNHKLIAEQEQYNDLVVTDIEESYENLVLKVYTAMLFFQRYCSKANFLMKIDDDVIIHLDRMIQRWDATANDEKSIFGLVWEEHQPIRDPKNKWFIPYEKWPMRFYPNYCDGPFYMLGRGAVNKVIEYTKKFDPFPFEDVFYTGIVATYAGIPRVNWSDGVIATDEVCVILTFLP
;
A
#
# COMPACT_ATOMS: atom_id res chain seq x y z
N MET A 1 -19.02 -0.91 -3.80
CA MET A 1 -18.64 -0.95 -2.37
C MET A 1 -19.03 0.34 -1.65
N SER A 2 -20.16 0.34 -0.93
CA SER A 2 -20.53 1.42 0.01
C SER A 2 -20.15 0.98 1.41
N VAL A 3 -18.85 1.01 1.72
CA VAL A 3 -18.36 0.66 3.06
C VAL A 3 -18.39 1.91 3.92
N VAL A 4 -19.03 1.81 5.08
CA VAL A 4 -18.98 2.82 6.12
C VAL A 4 -17.66 2.62 6.86
N TYR A 5 -16.80 3.62 6.82
CA TYR A 5 -15.54 3.66 7.55
C TYR A 5 -15.37 5.06 8.14
N LYS A 6 -14.56 5.15 9.19
CA LYS A 6 -14.18 6.40 9.84
C LYS A 6 -12.69 6.39 10.12
N TYR A 7 -12.04 7.54 9.91
CA TYR A 7 -10.73 7.78 10.47
C TYR A 7 -10.90 8.21 11.92
N VAL A 8 -10.53 7.33 12.85
CA VAL A 8 -10.60 7.56 14.31
C VAL A 8 -9.52 8.53 14.73
N LEU A 9 -8.32 8.37 14.19
CA LEU A 9 -7.18 9.26 14.43
C LEU A 9 -6.45 9.53 13.12
N LEU A 10 -6.05 10.79 12.95
CA LEU A 10 -5.29 11.24 11.79
C LEU A 10 -3.98 11.89 12.24
N PRO A 11 -2.92 11.76 11.44
CA PRO A 11 -1.66 12.44 11.70
C PRO A 11 -1.73 13.87 11.18
N ASN A 12 -0.72 14.66 11.49
CA ASN A 12 -0.54 15.95 10.87
C ASN A 12 -0.28 15.79 9.34
N LEU A 13 -1.13 16.44 8.56
CA LEU A 13 -1.16 16.33 7.09
C LEU A 13 -0.14 17.22 6.38
N SER A 14 0.68 17.98 7.13
CA SER A 14 1.73 18.84 6.56
C SER A 14 2.81 18.03 5.83
N LYS A 15 3.10 16.80 6.27
CA LYS A 15 4.12 15.94 5.62
C LYS A 15 3.78 15.68 4.15
N CYS A 16 2.52 15.38 3.83
CA CYS A 16 2.09 15.08 2.46
C CYS A 16 1.53 16.26 1.65
N ASN A 17 1.31 17.42 2.28
CA ASN A 17 0.92 18.65 1.58
C ASN A 17 2.05 19.67 1.43
N ARG A 18 3.27 19.29 1.83
CA ARG A 18 4.46 20.11 1.59
C ARG A 18 4.76 20.19 0.09
N LEU A 19 5.15 21.38 -0.37
CA LEU A 19 5.63 21.57 -1.74
C LEU A 19 6.90 20.73 -1.96
N GLY A 20 6.89 19.90 -3.02
CA GLY A 20 7.99 18.98 -3.33
C GLY A 20 7.82 17.56 -2.80
N THR A 21 6.77 17.27 -2.01
CA THR A 21 6.40 15.88 -1.70
C THR A 21 5.79 15.23 -2.93
N ALA A 22 6.45 14.20 -3.48
CA ALA A 22 5.98 13.48 -4.66
C ALA A 22 5.33 12.13 -4.31
N ILE A 23 5.79 11.47 -3.24
CA ILE A 23 5.37 10.12 -2.87
C ILE A 23 4.79 10.13 -1.46
N VAL A 24 3.65 9.47 -1.27
CA VAL A 24 3.11 9.12 0.05
C VAL A 24 3.20 7.61 0.20
N ALA A 25 4.07 7.14 1.10
CA ALA A 25 4.12 5.75 1.52
C ALA A 25 3.13 5.51 2.66
N ILE A 26 2.19 4.60 2.43
CA ILE A 26 1.27 4.11 3.44
C ILE A 26 1.62 2.65 3.73
N ILE A 27 2.14 2.44 4.93
CA ILE A 27 2.58 1.14 5.43
C ILE A 27 1.41 0.48 6.14
N LEU A 28 1.00 -0.70 5.67
CA LEU A 28 -0.03 -1.49 6.32
C LEU A 28 0.56 -2.16 7.57
N SER A 29 -0.03 -1.90 8.73
CA SER A 29 0.41 -2.52 9.99
C SER A 29 -0.80 -2.88 10.84
N THR A 30 -0.57 -3.56 11.96
CA THR A 30 -1.57 -3.86 12.99
C THR A 30 -1.17 -3.25 14.31
N LEU A 31 -2.09 -3.12 15.25
CA LEU A 31 -1.81 -2.54 16.58
C LEU A 31 -0.59 -3.20 17.25
N GLU A 32 -0.50 -4.53 17.20
CA GLU A 32 0.49 -5.38 17.87
C GLU A 32 1.90 -5.23 17.27
N ARG A 33 2.00 -4.77 16.02
CA ARG A 33 3.26 -4.62 15.27
C ARG A 33 4.02 -3.33 15.62
N PHE A 34 3.89 -2.84 16.86
CA PHE A 34 4.57 -1.63 17.33
C PHE A 34 6.08 -1.69 17.09
N GLU A 35 6.74 -2.80 17.44
CA GLU A 35 8.18 -2.96 17.26
C GLU A 35 8.59 -2.96 15.77
N SER A 36 7.80 -3.58 14.88
CA SER A 36 8.03 -3.50 13.43
C SER A 36 8.00 -2.05 12.95
N ARG A 37 7.00 -1.27 13.39
CA ARG A 37 6.94 0.17 13.07
C ARG A 37 8.17 0.91 13.60
N GLN A 38 8.67 0.58 14.81
CA GLN A 38 9.90 1.18 15.34
C GLN A 38 11.13 0.84 14.50
N VAL A 39 11.26 -0.41 14.04
CA VAL A 39 12.35 -0.83 13.15
C VAL A 39 12.30 -0.03 11.85
N ILE A 40 11.13 0.08 11.23
CA ILE A 40 10.93 0.86 10.00
C ILE A 40 11.35 2.32 10.21
N ARG A 41 10.86 2.98 11.28
CA ARG A 41 11.20 4.37 11.65
C ARG A 41 12.71 4.59 11.85
N LYS A 42 13.40 3.61 12.42
CA LYS A 42 14.85 3.67 12.72
C LYS A 42 15.73 3.30 11.51
N THR A 43 15.16 2.64 10.50
CA THR A 43 15.87 2.14 9.33
C THR A 43 15.55 2.97 8.09
N TRP A 44 14.79 2.43 7.15
CA TRP A 44 14.67 2.99 5.80
C TRP A 44 13.78 4.23 5.73
N THR A 45 12.94 4.49 6.74
CA THR A 45 12.16 5.73 6.85
C THR A 45 12.83 6.76 7.77
N SER A 46 14.10 6.54 8.15
CA SER A 46 14.83 7.49 8.99
C SER A 46 15.36 8.68 8.18
N LYS A 47 15.12 9.90 8.66
CA LYS A 47 15.74 11.15 8.13
C LYS A 47 17.28 11.12 8.15
N LYS A 48 17.88 10.27 9.00
CA LYS A 48 19.34 10.11 9.06
C LYS A 48 19.88 9.21 7.94
N ARG A 49 19.05 8.30 7.42
CA ARG A 49 19.46 7.24 6.48
C ARG A 49 18.95 7.45 5.05
N SER A 50 17.83 8.15 4.85
CA SER A 50 17.28 8.46 3.52
C SER A 50 17.22 9.96 3.25
N LYS A 51 17.82 10.37 2.13
CA LYS A 51 17.75 11.74 1.60
C LYS A 51 16.33 12.09 1.16
N ALA A 52 15.60 11.14 0.57
CA ALA A 52 14.22 11.33 0.16
C ALA A 52 13.30 11.67 1.34
N ILE A 53 13.48 11.00 2.48
CA ILE A 53 12.74 11.31 3.71
C ILE A 53 13.20 12.64 4.30
N LYS A 54 14.52 12.88 4.39
CA LYS A 54 15.07 14.14 4.93
C LYS A 54 14.61 15.37 4.14
N GLY A 55 14.60 15.26 2.82
CA GLY A 55 14.15 16.31 1.90
C GLY A 55 12.63 16.51 1.89
N GLY A 56 11.86 15.52 2.37
CA GLY A 56 10.41 15.53 2.31
C GLY A 56 9.84 15.11 0.96
N TYR A 57 10.64 14.49 0.09
CA TYR A 57 10.18 13.94 -1.19
C TYR A 57 9.22 12.76 -0.98
N VAL A 58 9.48 11.96 0.07
CA VAL A 58 8.59 10.87 0.54
C VAL A 58 8.01 11.26 1.89
N ALA A 59 6.69 11.24 2.01
CA ALA A 59 5.97 11.27 3.28
C ALA A 59 5.54 9.85 3.67
N VAL A 60 5.71 9.48 4.94
CA VAL A 60 5.40 8.13 5.43
C VAL A 60 4.31 8.20 6.48
N TYR A 61 3.34 7.29 6.35
CA TYR A 61 2.28 7.04 7.33
C TYR A 61 2.12 5.53 7.54
N PHE A 62 1.69 5.14 8.73
CA PHE A 62 1.22 3.78 9.00
C PHE A 62 -0.31 3.79 9.06
N ILE A 63 -0.96 2.87 8.38
CA ILE A 63 -2.41 2.68 8.51
C ILE A 63 -2.69 1.44 9.36
N ILE A 64 -3.52 1.62 10.39
CA ILE A 64 -3.85 0.57 11.37
C ILE A 64 -5.35 0.58 11.69
N ALA A 65 -5.86 -0.57 12.11
CA ALA A 65 -7.19 -0.70 12.69
C ALA A 65 -7.23 -0.12 14.12
N ALA A 66 -8.37 0.45 14.50
CA ALA A 66 -8.64 0.84 15.87
C ALA A 66 -8.71 -0.41 16.78
N PRO A 67 -8.26 -0.31 18.03
CA PRO A 67 -8.30 -1.42 18.96
C PRO A 67 -9.73 -1.82 19.31
N LYS A 68 -9.94 -3.11 19.61
CA LYS A 68 -11.20 -3.63 20.15
C LYS A 68 -11.41 -3.26 21.62
N HIS A 69 -10.34 -2.90 22.34
CA HIS A 69 -10.33 -2.66 23.78
C HIS A 69 -9.75 -1.28 24.13
N ASP A 70 -10.30 -0.65 25.17
CA ASP A 70 -9.92 0.72 25.58
C ASP A 70 -8.46 0.85 26.01
N TYR A 71 -7.88 -0.18 26.65
CA TYR A 71 -6.49 -0.15 27.11
C TYR A 71 -5.49 0.07 25.95
N ASP A 72 -5.73 -0.58 24.82
CA ASP A 72 -4.88 -0.47 23.65
C ASP A 72 -4.98 0.91 23.00
N ASN A 73 -6.09 1.62 23.22
CA ASN A 73 -6.28 2.97 22.76
C ASN A 73 -5.26 3.93 23.41
N HIS A 74 -4.91 3.73 24.69
CA HIS A 74 -3.88 4.54 25.34
C HIS A 74 -2.49 4.38 24.71
N LYS A 75 -2.10 3.15 24.35
CA LYS A 75 -0.81 2.90 23.68
C LYS A 75 -0.77 3.55 22.30
N LEU A 76 -1.87 3.44 21.57
CA LEU A 76 -2.01 4.02 20.24
C LEU A 76 -1.99 5.55 20.29
N ILE A 77 -2.72 6.17 21.23
CA ILE A 77 -2.69 7.62 21.44
C ILE A 77 -1.27 8.08 21.79
N ALA A 78 -0.58 7.40 22.72
CA ALA A 78 0.80 7.74 23.08
C ALA A 78 1.76 7.60 21.89
N GLU A 79 1.63 6.55 21.07
CA GLU A 79 2.41 6.41 19.84
C GLU A 79 2.12 7.55 18.86
N GLN A 80 0.84 7.91 18.68
CA GLN A 80 0.44 8.98 17.78
C GLN A 80 0.95 10.35 18.25
N GLU A 81 0.90 10.64 19.54
CA GLU A 81 1.44 11.87 20.13
C GLU A 81 2.96 11.96 19.90
N GLN A 82 3.67 10.83 20.01
CA GLN A 82 5.12 10.79 19.85
C GLN A 82 5.57 10.91 18.39
N TYR A 83 4.94 10.18 17.46
CA TYR A 83 5.44 10.04 16.08
C TYR A 83 4.59 10.76 15.03
N ASN A 84 3.30 10.96 15.33
CA ASN A 84 2.35 11.70 14.50
C ASN A 84 2.36 11.23 13.04
N ASP A 85 2.27 9.91 12.86
CA ASP A 85 2.35 9.22 11.57
C ASP A 85 1.35 8.07 11.44
N LEU A 86 0.47 7.85 12.43
CA LEU A 86 -0.60 6.86 12.35
C LEU A 86 -1.86 7.45 11.71
N VAL A 87 -2.44 6.71 10.78
CA VAL A 87 -3.79 6.86 10.22
C VAL A 87 -4.59 5.69 10.77
N VAL A 88 -5.58 5.95 11.62
CA VAL A 88 -6.31 4.89 12.32
C VAL A 88 -7.74 4.83 11.83
N THR A 89 -8.16 3.67 11.39
CA THR A 89 -9.51 3.42 10.86
C THR A 89 -10.33 2.57 11.83
N ASP A 90 -11.65 2.69 11.81
CA ASP A 90 -12.56 1.80 12.55
C ASP A 90 -12.79 0.43 11.89
N ILE A 91 -12.05 0.11 10.82
CA ILE A 91 -12.07 -1.20 10.17
C ILE A 91 -11.51 -2.24 11.13
N GLU A 92 -12.23 -3.33 11.33
CA GLU A 92 -11.78 -4.46 12.13
C GLU A 92 -10.56 -5.14 11.49
N GLU A 93 -9.53 -5.39 12.28
CA GLU A 93 -8.31 -6.08 11.83
C GLU A 93 -8.60 -7.55 11.50
N SER A 94 -8.48 -7.91 10.22
CA SER A 94 -8.50 -9.29 9.75
C SER A 94 -7.87 -9.37 8.36
N TYR A 95 -7.47 -10.57 7.95
CA TYR A 95 -6.93 -10.77 6.60
C TYR A 95 -7.98 -10.45 5.52
N GLU A 96 -9.24 -10.80 5.76
CA GLU A 96 -10.37 -10.58 4.87
C GLU A 96 -10.66 -9.07 4.70
N ASN A 97 -10.41 -8.28 5.73
CA ASN A 97 -10.61 -6.83 5.71
C ASN A 97 -9.40 -6.06 5.16
N LEU A 98 -8.33 -6.74 4.75
CA LEU A 98 -7.15 -6.08 4.15
C LEU A 98 -7.53 -5.26 2.92
N VAL A 99 -8.47 -5.76 2.12
CA VAL A 99 -9.07 -5.06 0.97
C VAL A 99 -9.63 -3.69 1.40
N LEU A 100 -10.36 -3.65 2.51
CA LEU A 100 -10.92 -2.40 3.06
C LEU A 100 -9.84 -1.46 3.60
N LYS A 101 -8.80 -2.02 4.23
CA LYS A 101 -7.65 -1.23 4.71
C LYS A 101 -6.91 -0.57 3.55
N VAL A 102 -6.65 -1.29 2.46
CA VAL A 102 -6.05 -0.72 1.24
C VAL A 102 -6.97 0.32 0.59
N TYR A 103 -8.28 0.07 0.55
CA TYR A 103 -9.24 1.05 0.05
C TYR A 103 -9.21 2.37 0.82
N THR A 104 -9.16 2.29 2.15
CA THR A 104 -9.08 3.49 2.99
C THR A 104 -7.72 4.16 2.89
N ALA A 105 -6.61 3.42 2.71
CA ALA A 105 -5.32 4.01 2.37
C ALA A 105 -5.39 4.86 1.08
N MET A 106 -6.02 4.33 0.02
CA MET A 106 -6.25 5.06 -1.24
C MET A 106 -7.13 6.30 -1.04
N LEU A 107 -8.20 6.20 -0.25
CA LEU A 107 -9.08 7.33 0.06
C LEU A 107 -8.38 8.39 0.91
N PHE A 108 -7.56 7.99 1.86
CA PHE A 108 -6.74 8.91 2.66
C PHE A 108 -5.80 9.71 1.76
N PHE A 109 -5.09 9.03 0.85
CA PHE A 109 -4.21 9.67 -0.13
C PHE A 109 -4.97 10.64 -1.06
N GLN A 110 -6.11 10.21 -1.60
CA GLN A 110 -6.94 11.03 -2.48
C GLN A 110 -7.44 12.28 -1.75
N ARG A 111 -7.94 12.14 -0.52
CA ARG A 111 -8.61 13.21 0.22
C ARG A 111 -7.64 14.19 0.89
N TYR A 112 -6.56 13.70 1.47
CA TYR A 112 -5.74 14.49 2.39
C TYR A 112 -4.36 14.86 1.84
N CYS A 113 -3.86 14.17 0.83
CA CYS A 113 -2.48 14.35 0.36
C CYS A 113 -2.42 14.91 -1.06
N SER A 114 -3.16 15.99 -1.32
CA SER A 114 -3.40 16.55 -2.65
C SER A 114 -2.15 16.92 -3.49
N LYS A 115 -1.00 17.13 -2.84
CA LYS A 115 0.23 17.60 -3.50
C LYS A 115 1.14 16.49 -4.02
N ALA A 116 0.97 15.26 -3.53
CA ALA A 116 1.77 14.13 -3.98
C ALA A 116 1.24 13.55 -5.29
N ASN A 117 2.10 12.93 -6.09
CA ASN A 117 1.73 12.33 -7.38
C ASN A 117 1.53 10.81 -7.27
N PHE A 118 2.16 10.16 -6.29
CA PHE A 118 2.17 8.72 -6.16
C PHE A 118 1.80 8.26 -4.74
N LEU A 119 0.98 7.21 -4.67
CA LEU A 119 0.73 6.42 -3.48
C LEU A 119 1.61 5.17 -3.55
N MET A 120 2.39 4.92 -2.51
CA MET A 120 3.14 3.68 -2.32
C MET A 120 2.45 2.87 -1.23
N LYS A 121 1.90 1.71 -1.58
CA LYS A 121 1.42 0.72 -0.62
C LYS A 121 2.57 -0.23 -0.31
N ILE A 122 2.76 -0.52 0.97
CA ILE A 122 3.81 -1.42 1.42
C ILE A 122 3.35 -2.15 2.68
N ASP A 123 3.72 -3.42 2.82
CA ASP A 123 3.51 -4.18 4.05
C ASP A 123 4.62 -3.87 5.09
N ASP A 124 4.35 -4.13 6.38
CA ASP A 124 5.29 -3.79 7.47
C ASP A 124 6.45 -4.78 7.66
N ASP A 125 6.54 -5.80 6.82
CA ASP A 125 7.63 -6.77 6.70
C ASP A 125 8.53 -6.52 5.48
N VAL A 126 8.40 -5.35 4.85
CA VAL A 126 9.20 -4.94 3.69
C VAL A 126 10.27 -3.91 4.09
N ILE A 127 11.49 -4.09 3.56
CA ILE A 127 12.58 -3.11 3.61
C ILE A 127 12.82 -2.55 2.20
N ILE A 128 12.94 -1.22 2.12
CA ILE A 128 13.18 -0.53 0.85
C ILE A 128 14.38 0.41 0.95
N HIS A 129 15.27 0.39 -0.03
CA HIS A 129 16.27 1.43 -0.21
C HIS A 129 15.70 2.62 -1.00
N LEU A 130 14.90 3.47 -0.35
CA LEU A 130 14.14 4.57 -0.99
C LEU A 130 14.97 5.43 -1.95
N ASP A 131 16.17 5.85 -1.55
CA ASP A 131 16.98 6.75 -2.37
C ASP A 131 17.44 6.09 -3.70
N ARG A 132 17.70 4.77 -3.71
CA ARG A 132 18.06 4.02 -4.92
C ARG A 132 16.84 3.75 -5.78
N MET A 133 15.72 3.44 -5.14
CA MET A 133 14.43 3.27 -5.79
C MET A 133 14.08 4.53 -6.60
N ILE A 134 14.19 5.71 -5.98
CA ILE A 134 13.90 7.00 -6.62
C ILE A 134 14.91 7.32 -7.71
N GLN A 135 16.21 7.03 -7.52
CA GLN A 135 17.23 7.25 -8.56
C GLN A 135 16.96 6.45 -9.84
N ARG A 136 16.32 5.29 -9.73
CA ARG A 136 15.96 4.42 -10.86
C ARG A 136 14.57 4.74 -11.44
N TRP A 137 13.84 5.68 -10.84
CA TRP A 137 12.51 6.06 -11.27
C TRP A 137 12.54 7.40 -11.98
N ASP A 138 12.48 7.39 -13.31
CA ASP A 138 12.32 8.60 -14.12
C ASP A 138 10.83 8.89 -14.37
N ALA A 139 10.17 9.50 -13.38
CA ALA A 139 8.72 9.72 -13.39
C ALA A 139 8.31 10.69 -14.53
N THR A 140 7.40 10.25 -15.39
CA THR A 140 6.72 11.06 -16.40
C THR A 140 5.26 11.32 -16.02
N ALA A 141 4.60 12.28 -16.68
CA ALA A 141 3.17 12.54 -16.48
C ALA A 141 2.27 11.34 -16.83
N ASN A 142 2.74 10.43 -17.68
CA ASN A 142 2.01 9.19 -17.98
C ASN A 142 2.04 8.21 -16.79
N ASP A 143 3.04 8.30 -15.93
CA ASP A 143 3.18 7.41 -14.78
C ASP A 143 2.10 7.65 -13.73
N GLU A 144 1.54 8.86 -13.67
CA GLU A 144 0.40 9.14 -12.80
C GLU A 144 -0.84 8.30 -13.16
N LYS A 145 -0.91 7.72 -14.36
CA LYS A 145 -2.02 6.89 -14.83
C LYS A 145 -1.77 5.39 -14.72
N SER A 146 -0.62 4.98 -14.18
CA SER A 146 -0.16 3.59 -14.14
C SER A 146 0.01 3.06 -12.72
N ILE A 147 0.13 1.74 -12.61
CA ILE A 147 0.51 1.01 -11.39
C ILE A 147 1.86 0.36 -11.64
N PHE A 148 2.75 0.38 -10.66
CA PHE A 148 4.11 -0.11 -10.76
C PHE A 148 4.40 -1.10 -9.63
N GLY A 149 5.11 -2.17 -9.95
CA GLY A 149 5.49 -3.21 -9.00
C GLY A 149 6.06 -4.42 -9.73
N LEU A 150 6.18 -5.54 -9.01
CA LEU A 150 6.44 -6.85 -9.63
C LEU A 150 5.13 -7.34 -10.25
N VAL A 151 5.07 -7.51 -11.56
CA VAL A 151 3.83 -7.91 -12.24
C VAL A 151 3.78 -9.43 -12.41
N TRP A 152 2.75 -10.05 -11.84
CA TRP A 152 2.42 -11.45 -12.08
C TRP A 152 1.64 -11.60 -13.39
N GLU A 153 2.10 -12.49 -14.26
CA GLU A 153 1.45 -12.86 -15.51
C GLU A 153 1.03 -14.32 -15.45
N GLU A 154 -0.12 -14.66 -16.06
CA GLU A 154 -0.63 -16.04 -16.13
C GLU A 154 -0.69 -16.79 -14.78
N HIS A 155 -0.86 -16.06 -13.67
CA HIS A 155 -0.95 -16.66 -12.35
C HIS A 155 -2.31 -17.36 -12.17
N GLN A 156 -2.27 -18.63 -11.75
CA GLN A 156 -3.46 -19.46 -11.57
C GLN A 156 -3.97 -19.39 -10.12
N PRO A 157 -5.29 -19.30 -9.90
CA PRO A 157 -5.88 -19.44 -8.57
C PRO A 157 -5.56 -20.81 -7.97
N ILE A 158 -5.19 -20.84 -6.69
CA ILE A 158 -4.96 -22.10 -5.99
C ILE A 158 -6.31 -22.78 -5.72
N ARG A 159 -6.43 -24.05 -6.11
CA ARG A 159 -7.69 -24.83 -6.02
C ARG A 159 -7.71 -25.87 -4.89
N ASP A 160 -6.66 -25.94 -4.08
CA ASP A 160 -6.62 -26.78 -2.89
C ASP A 160 -7.29 -26.07 -1.69
N PRO A 161 -8.42 -26.56 -1.15
CA PRO A 161 -9.10 -25.96 0.00
C PRO A 161 -8.26 -25.86 1.28
N LYS A 162 -7.14 -26.58 1.38
CA LYS A 162 -6.22 -26.51 2.51
C LYS A 162 -5.22 -25.35 2.41
N ASN A 163 -5.11 -24.73 1.25
CA ASN A 163 -4.20 -23.61 1.05
C ASN A 163 -4.87 -22.30 1.50
N LYS A 164 -4.13 -21.44 2.21
CA LYS A 164 -4.62 -20.12 2.64
C LYS A 164 -5.04 -19.20 1.49
N TRP A 165 -4.53 -19.43 0.28
CA TRP A 165 -4.87 -18.70 -0.94
C TRP A 165 -5.89 -19.45 -1.82
N PHE A 166 -6.64 -20.39 -1.26
CA PHE A 166 -7.68 -21.14 -1.96
C PHE A 166 -8.74 -20.21 -2.56
N ILE A 167 -9.06 -20.42 -3.84
CA ILE A 167 -10.21 -19.81 -4.51
C ILE A 167 -11.01 -20.90 -5.23
N PRO A 168 -12.29 -21.08 -4.89
CA PRO A 168 -13.15 -22.05 -5.55
C PRO A 168 -13.49 -21.62 -6.99
N TYR A 169 -13.84 -22.58 -7.85
CA TYR A 169 -14.19 -22.31 -9.24
C TYR A 169 -15.43 -21.41 -9.36
N GLU A 170 -16.36 -21.52 -8.42
CA GLU A 170 -17.57 -20.69 -8.34
C GLU A 170 -17.23 -19.22 -8.13
N LYS A 171 -16.15 -18.92 -7.38
CA LYS A 171 -15.69 -17.54 -7.13
C LYS A 171 -14.85 -17.00 -8.29
N TRP A 172 -14.06 -17.85 -8.93
CA TRP A 172 -13.26 -17.49 -10.10
C TRP A 172 -13.18 -18.66 -11.09
N PRO A 173 -14.00 -18.69 -12.15
CA PRO A 173 -14.04 -19.81 -13.09
C PRO A 173 -12.92 -19.77 -14.13
N MET A 174 -12.29 -18.60 -14.33
CA MET A 174 -11.24 -18.42 -15.32
C MET A 174 -9.95 -19.14 -14.89
N ARG A 175 -9.14 -19.51 -15.89
CA ARG A 175 -7.86 -20.21 -15.66
C ARG A 175 -6.83 -19.34 -14.94
N PHE A 176 -6.76 -18.06 -15.29
CA PHE A 176 -5.78 -17.12 -14.79
C PHE A 176 -6.45 -15.90 -14.17
N TYR A 177 -5.77 -15.27 -13.22
CA TYR A 177 -6.09 -13.89 -12.85
C TYR A 177 -5.64 -12.91 -13.96
N PRO A 178 -6.20 -11.69 -14.02
CA PRO A 178 -5.62 -10.62 -14.84
C PRO A 178 -4.24 -10.26 -14.29
N ASN A 179 -3.32 -9.75 -15.12
CA ASN A 179 -2.00 -9.35 -14.62
C ASN A 179 -2.15 -8.30 -13.51
N TYR A 180 -1.50 -8.56 -12.38
CA TYR A 180 -1.60 -7.76 -11.16
C TYR A 180 -0.20 -7.55 -10.57
N CYS A 181 -0.03 -6.53 -9.74
CA CYS A 181 1.20 -6.26 -9.02
C CYS A 181 1.24 -7.04 -7.71
N ASP A 182 2.40 -7.60 -7.36
CA ASP A 182 2.63 -8.39 -6.16
C ASP A 182 2.28 -7.63 -4.88
N GLY A 183 1.59 -8.28 -3.95
CA GLY A 183 0.99 -7.66 -2.76
C GLY A 183 1.96 -6.86 -1.87
N PRO A 184 3.14 -7.36 -1.48
CA PRO A 184 3.99 -6.69 -0.49
C PRO A 184 4.38 -5.25 -0.85
N PHE A 185 4.45 -4.92 -2.14
CA PHE A 185 4.78 -3.58 -2.61
C PHE A 185 4.19 -3.28 -3.98
N TYR A 186 3.52 -2.13 -4.08
CA TYR A 186 3.20 -1.51 -5.36
C TYR A 186 3.01 0.01 -5.22
N MET A 187 3.22 0.72 -6.32
CA MET A 187 2.99 2.17 -6.42
C MET A 187 1.88 2.46 -7.41
N LEU A 188 0.96 3.35 -7.03
CA LEU A 188 -0.09 3.86 -7.91
C LEU A 188 0.13 5.34 -8.16
N GLY A 189 0.08 5.74 -9.41
CA GLY A 189 -0.08 7.14 -9.77
C GLY A 189 -1.43 7.70 -9.29
N ARG A 190 -1.52 9.00 -9.04
CA ARG A 190 -2.76 9.66 -8.56
C ARG A 190 -3.94 9.43 -9.50
N GLY A 191 -3.71 9.48 -10.81
CA GLY A 191 -4.72 9.16 -11.81
C GLY A 191 -5.18 7.70 -11.73
N ALA A 192 -4.26 6.76 -11.50
CA ALA A 192 -4.58 5.36 -11.25
C ALA A 192 -5.40 5.19 -9.96
N VAL A 193 -4.99 5.80 -8.83
CA VAL A 193 -5.74 5.76 -7.57
C VAL A 193 -7.17 6.26 -7.76
N ASN A 194 -7.34 7.41 -8.42
CA ASN A 194 -8.67 7.98 -8.67
C ASN A 194 -9.57 7.03 -9.47
N LYS A 195 -9.04 6.45 -10.54
CA LYS A 195 -9.76 5.46 -11.34
C LYS A 195 -10.07 4.20 -10.55
N VAL A 196 -9.11 3.66 -9.78
CA VAL A 196 -9.36 2.47 -8.95
C VAL A 196 -10.51 2.74 -7.98
N ILE A 197 -10.50 3.87 -7.26
CA ILE A 197 -11.58 4.25 -6.34
C ILE A 197 -12.93 4.37 -7.06
N GLU A 198 -12.95 5.02 -8.23
CA GLU A 198 -14.16 5.21 -9.03
C GLU A 198 -14.76 3.86 -9.46
N TYR A 199 -13.94 2.99 -10.04
CA TYR A 199 -14.39 1.74 -10.67
C TYR A 199 -14.61 0.61 -9.67
N THR A 200 -13.94 0.62 -8.51
CA THR A 200 -14.17 -0.36 -7.41
C THR A 200 -15.65 -0.44 -7.03
N LYS A 201 -16.41 0.65 -7.18
CA LYS A 201 -17.84 0.67 -6.86
C LYS A 201 -18.68 -0.29 -7.69
N LYS A 202 -18.18 -0.72 -8.86
CA LYS A 202 -18.85 -1.61 -9.81
C LYS A 202 -18.59 -3.09 -9.55
N PHE A 203 -17.75 -3.42 -8.56
CA PHE A 203 -17.33 -4.79 -8.27
C PHE A 203 -17.72 -5.19 -6.85
N ASP A 204 -18.03 -6.47 -6.70
CA ASP A 204 -18.00 -7.13 -5.41
C ASP A 204 -16.54 -7.32 -4.96
N PRO A 205 -16.24 -7.14 -3.66
CA PRO A 205 -14.89 -7.36 -3.16
C PRO A 205 -14.36 -8.76 -3.48
N PHE A 206 -13.08 -8.80 -3.87
CA PHE A 206 -12.30 -10.02 -4.03
C PHE A 206 -11.31 -10.12 -2.86
N PRO A 207 -11.08 -11.31 -2.26
CA PRO A 207 -10.38 -11.44 -0.98
C PRO A 207 -8.91 -11.03 -1.01
N PHE A 208 -8.27 -11.05 -2.17
CA PHE A 208 -6.87 -10.65 -2.32
C PHE A 208 -6.83 -9.23 -2.88
N GLU A 209 -6.38 -8.28 -2.06
CA GLU A 209 -6.38 -6.85 -2.39
C GLU A 209 -5.60 -6.54 -3.66
N ASP A 210 -4.50 -7.26 -3.88
CA ASP A 210 -3.53 -7.04 -4.94
C ASP A 210 -4.14 -7.48 -6.27
N VAL A 211 -4.68 -8.70 -6.30
CA VAL A 211 -5.48 -9.21 -7.42
C VAL A 211 -6.70 -8.32 -7.66
N PHE A 212 -7.36 -7.82 -6.61
CA PHE A 212 -8.56 -7.01 -6.74
C PHE A 212 -8.27 -5.64 -7.37
N TYR A 213 -7.42 -4.84 -6.73
CA TYR A 213 -7.18 -3.46 -7.12
C TYR A 213 -6.26 -3.34 -8.31
N THR A 214 -5.15 -4.08 -8.32
CA THR A 214 -4.12 -3.96 -9.36
C THR A 214 -4.34 -4.92 -10.53
N GLY A 215 -5.21 -5.93 -10.37
CA GLY A 215 -5.62 -6.86 -11.41
C GLY A 215 -7.02 -6.56 -11.96
N ILE A 216 -8.06 -6.98 -11.24
CA ILE A 216 -9.47 -6.95 -11.69
C ILE A 216 -9.93 -5.52 -12.00
N VAL A 217 -9.86 -4.61 -11.02
CA VAL A 217 -10.32 -3.24 -11.16
C VAL A 217 -9.45 -2.47 -12.16
N ALA A 218 -8.12 -2.62 -12.07
CA ALA A 218 -7.18 -1.98 -12.99
C ALA A 218 -7.40 -2.39 -14.45
N THR A 219 -7.62 -3.69 -14.71
CA THR A 219 -7.88 -4.21 -16.06
C THR A 219 -9.16 -3.60 -16.63
N TYR A 220 -10.23 -3.58 -15.84
CA TYR A 220 -11.49 -3.00 -16.28
C TYR A 220 -11.40 -1.48 -16.51
N ALA A 221 -10.63 -0.77 -15.67
CA ALA A 221 -10.44 0.68 -15.78
C ALA A 221 -9.39 1.10 -16.84
N GLY A 222 -8.79 0.13 -17.55
CA GLY A 222 -7.75 0.37 -18.55
C GLY A 222 -6.49 1.00 -17.96
N ILE A 223 -6.10 0.60 -16.75
CA ILE A 223 -4.92 1.10 -16.04
C ILE A 223 -3.72 0.22 -16.41
N PRO A 224 -2.64 0.79 -16.99
CA PRO A 224 -1.42 0.04 -17.27
C PRO A 224 -0.75 -0.44 -15.98
N ARG A 225 -0.25 -1.67 -16.00
CA ARG A 225 0.70 -2.18 -15.00
C ARG A 225 2.07 -2.16 -15.65
N VAL A 226 3.03 -1.54 -14.98
CA VAL A 226 4.41 -1.43 -15.44
C VAL A 226 5.25 -2.32 -14.53
N ASN A 227 5.88 -3.34 -15.12
CA ASN A 227 6.77 -4.20 -14.36
C ASN A 227 8.06 -3.44 -14.05
N TRP A 228 8.28 -3.19 -12.76
CA TRP A 228 9.48 -2.51 -12.26
C TRP A 228 10.41 -3.49 -11.54
N SER A 229 10.22 -4.80 -11.74
CA SER A 229 11.08 -5.83 -11.16
C SER A 229 12.54 -5.67 -11.60
N ASP A 230 12.74 -5.37 -12.88
CA ASP A 230 14.07 -5.28 -13.49
C ASP A 230 14.82 -4.04 -12.98
N GLY A 231 15.65 -4.27 -11.97
CA GLY A 231 16.50 -3.25 -11.35
C GLY A 231 16.03 -2.71 -10.00
N VAL A 232 14.86 -3.09 -9.48
CA VAL A 232 14.36 -2.62 -8.16
C VAL A 232 13.92 -3.78 -7.26
N ILE A 233 13.26 -4.81 -7.80
CA ILE A 233 12.78 -5.95 -7.02
C ILE A 233 13.67 -7.16 -7.36
N ALA A 234 14.90 -7.10 -6.84
CA ALA A 234 15.85 -8.21 -6.75
C ALA A 234 16.06 -9.08 -8.01
N THR A 235 16.99 -8.70 -8.88
CA THR A 235 17.73 -9.67 -9.70
C THR A 235 19.22 -9.30 -9.73
N ASP A 236 20.01 -10.14 -9.07
CA ASP A 236 21.41 -10.48 -9.32
C ASP A 236 22.61 -9.58 -9.01
N GLU A 237 22.49 -8.44 -8.30
CA GLU A 237 23.69 -7.88 -7.60
C GLU A 237 23.39 -6.77 -6.57
N VAL A 238 22.23 -6.10 -6.66
CA VAL A 238 21.87 -4.98 -5.75
C VAL A 238 20.37 -4.94 -5.48
N CYS A 239 19.95 -5.43 -4.30
CA CYS A 239 18.55 -5.44 -3.89
C CYS A 239 18.05 -4.04 -3.46
N VAL A 240 16.90 -3.58 -3.98
CA VAL A 240 16.27 -2.30 -3.58
C VAL A 240 15.04 -2.53 -2.71
N ILE A 241 14.30 -3.62 -2.91
CA ILE A 241 13.15 -4.01 -2.09
C ILE A 241 13.36 -5.44 -1.62
N LEU A 242 13.40 -5.63 -0.29
CA LEU A 242 13.45 -6.93 0.37
C LEU A 242 12.14 -7.15 1.09
N THR A 243 11.46 -8.26 0.80
CA THR A 243 10.37 -8.76 1.64
C THR A 243 10.97 -9.79 2.57
N PHE A 244 10.70 -9.68 3.87
CA PHE A 244 10.92 -10.83 4.75
C PHE A 244 9.69 -11.70 4.64
N LEU A 245 9.80 -12.82 3.90
CA LEU A 245 8.78 -13.85 4.03
C LEU A 245 8.78 -14.35 5.49
N PRO A 246 7.61 -14.59 6.09
CA PRO A 246 7.48 -15.00 7.49
C PRO A 246 8.20 -16.31 7.82
#